data_AF-A0A1A0WF11-F1
#
_entry.id   AF-A0A1A0WF11-F1
#
_cell.length_a   1.000
_cell.length_b   1.000
_cell.length_c   1.000
_cell.angle_alpha   90.00
_cell.angle_beta   90.00
_cell.angle_gamma   90.00
#
_symmetry.space_group_name_H-M   'P 1'
#
loop_
_entity.id
_entity.type
_entity.pdbx_description
1 polymer ?
#
loop_
_entity_poly.entity_id
_entity_poly.type
_entity_poly.pdbx_seq_one_letter_code
_entity_poly.pdbx_strand_id
1 'polypeptide(L)'
;MVADGPSETTRWQVIRVDQTGLAGTTARLLTSDPTDDAGWPADLPPGTTEVVLADDTPGPLLTLRVHPVGDSSKVAFVRFDQLAVRS
;
A
#
# COMPACT_ATOMS: atom_id res chain seq x y z
N MET A 1 31.05 -6.04 -24.91
CA MET A 1 29.81 -6.82 -24.73
C MET A 1 29.27 -6.44 -23.38
N VAL A 2 28.03 -5.97 -23.33
CA VAL A 2 27.42 -5.22 -22.22
C VAL A 2 27.34 -6.07 -20.93
N ALA A 3 27.74 -5.49 -19.81
CA ALA A 3 27.41 -5.98 -18.48
C ALA A 3 26.30 -5.08 -17.93
N ASP A 4 25.07 -5.37 -18.32
CA ASP A 4 23.87 -4.85 -17.66
C ASP A 4 23.78 -5.60 -16.31
N GLY A 5 24.33 -5.01 -15.25
CA GLY A 5 24.14 -5.51 -13.89
C GLY A 5 22.65 -5.49 -13.55
N PRO A 6 22.15 -6.38 -12.67
CA PRO A 6 20.71 -6.50 -12.44
C PRO A 6 20.17 -5.14 -12.03
N SER A 7 19.38 -4.53 -12.90
CA SER A 7 18.50 -3.41 -12.57
C SER A 7 17.90 -3.69 -11.21
N GLU A 8 17.98 -2.74 -10.27
CA GLU A 8 17.30 -2.80 -8.98
C GLU A 8 15.81 -3.06 -9.23
N THR A 9 15.43 -4.33 -9.34
CA THR A 9 14.04 -4.75 -9.48
C THR A 9 13.44 -4.37 -8.16
N THR A 10 12.81 -3.20 -8.13
CA THR A 10 11.98 -2.71 -7.03
C THR A 10 11.18 -3.88 -6.47
N ARG A 11 11.60 -4.39 -5.31
CA ARG A 11 10.94 -5.53 -4.69
C ARG A 11 9.85 -4.98 -3.81
N TRP A 12 8.62 -5.16 -4.28
CA TRP A 12 7.44 -4.91 -3.47
C TRP A 12 7.39 -5.96 -2.36
N GLN A 13 7.44 -5.50 -1.11
CA GLN A 13 7.35 -6.33 0.07
C GLN A 13 6.00 -6.12 0.74
N VAL A 14 5.27 -7.21 0.96
CA VAL A 14 3.99 -7.17 1.70
C VAL A 14 4.24 -6.58 3.08
N ILE A 15 3.36 -5.67 3.48
CA ILE A 15 3.45 -5.04 4.79
C ILE A 15 3.25 -6.11 5.88
N ARG A 16 3.95 -5.99 7.00
CA ARG A 16 3.75 -6.85 8.18
C ARG A 16 2.91 -6.12 9.22
N VAL A 17 2.19 -6.88 10.04
CA VAL A 17 1.34 -6.34 11.13
C VAL A 17 2.11 -5.45 12.12
N ASP A 18 3.39 -5.75 12.35
CA ASP A 18 4.26 -5.01 13.28
C ASP A 18 5.20 -4.02 12.55
N GLN A 19 4.97 -3.78 11.26
CA GLN A 19 5.83 -2.92 10.46
C GLN A 19 5.57 -1.44 10.79
N THR A 20 6.65 -0.73 11.10
CA THR A 20 6.68 0.71 11.42
C THR A 20 7.35 1.50 10.28
N GLY A 21 7.26 2.83 10.35
CA GLY A 21 7.90 3.70 9.36
C GLY A 21 7.15 3.73 8.02
N LEU A 22 5.87 3.40 8.03
CA LEU A 22 5.06 3.33 6.82
C LEU A 22 4.50 4.69 6.40
N ALA A 23 4.38 5.66 7.32
CA ALA A 23 3.72 6.92 7.06
C ALA A 23 4.44 7.71 5.95
N GLY A 24 3.68 8.18 4.96
CA GLY A 24 4.19 8.86 3.77
C GLY A 24 4.84 7.94 2.72
N THR A 25 4.90 6.63 2.97
CA THR A 25 5.46 5.66 2.02
C THR A 25 4.42 5.31 0.95
N THR A 26 4.87 5.20 -0.30
CA THR A 26 4.02 4.69 -1.38
C THR A 26 3.94 3.16 -1.30
N ALA A 27 2.72 2.65 -1.17
CA ALA A 27 2.40 1.25 -1.24
C ALA A 27 1.66 0.93 -2.54
N ARG A 28 1.90 -0.27 -3.04
CA ARG A 28 1.18 -0.84 -4.17
C ARG A 28 0.09 -1.77 -3.69
N LEU A 29 -1.07 -1.67 -4.32
CA LEU A 29 -2.19 -2.59 -4.13
C LEU A 29 -1.87 -3.90 -4.84
N LEU A 30 -1.97 -5.01 -4.10
CA LEU A 30 -1.74 -6.36 -4.60
C LEU A 30 -3.00 -7.00 -5.21
N THR A 31 -4.15 -6.36 -5.01
CA THR A 31 -5.46 -6.76 -5.52
C THR A 31 -6.07 -5.62 -6.33
N SER A 32 -6.89 -5.97 -7.32
CA SER A 32 -7.69 -5.00 -8.09
C SER A 32 -8.87 -4.44 -7.29
N ASP A 33 -9.33 -5.21 -6.30
CA ASP A 33 -10.48 -4.88 -5.45
C ASP A 33 -10.02 -4.90 -3.99
N PRO A 34 -9.37 -3.84 -3.51
CA PRO A 34 -8.94 -3.76 -2.12
C PRO A 34 -10.12 -3.65 -1.18
N THR A 35 -9.99 -4.28 -0.01
CA THR A 35 -11.02 -4.30 1.03
C THR A 35 -10.47 -3.91 2.39
N ASP A 36 -11.33 -3.44 3.27
CA ASP A 36 -11.02 -3.31 4.68
C ASP A 36 -11.12 -4.69 5.40
N ASP A 37 -11.00 -4.67 6.73
CA ASP A 37 -11.09 -5.83 7.62
C ASP A 37 -12.45 -6.54 7.54
N ALA A 38 -13.54 -5.77 7.47
CA ALA A 38 -14.88 -6.32 7.36
C ALA A 38 -15.22 -6.79 5.92
N GLY A 39 -14.29 -6.65 4.97
CA GLY A 39 -14.45 -7.09 3.59
C GLY A 39 -15.24 -6.11 2.71
N TRP A 40 -15.46 -4.88 3.14
CA TRP A 40 -16.03 -3.83 2.30
C TRP A 40 -14.98 -3.30 1.32
N PRO A 41 -15.38 -2.97 0.09
CA PRO A 41 -14.47 -2.36 -0.87
C PRO A 41 -13.95 -1.02 -0.34
N ALA A 42 -12.65 -0.81 -0.49
CA ALA A 42 -12.01 0.44 -0.11
C ALA A 42 -12.51 1.58 -1.02
N ASP A 43 -12.73 2.76 -0.44
CA ASP A 43 -13.21 3.95 -1.16
C ASP A 43 -12.08 4.60 -1.99
N LEU A 44 -11.59 3.86 -2.98
CA LEU A 44 -10.52 4.27 -3.90
C LEU A 44 -11.09 4.44 -5.31
N PRO A 45 -10.58 5.42 -6.08
CA PRO A 45 -10.98 5.57 -7.47
C PRO A 45 -10.65 4.30 -8.28
N PRO A 46 -11.48 3.95 -9.26
CA PRO A 46 -11.27 2.75 -10.07
C PRO A 46 -9.93 2.83 -10.82
N GLY A 47 -9.17 1.74 -10.81
CA GLY A 47 -7.85 1.68 -11.43
C GLY A 47 -6.70 2.23 -10.56
N THR A 48 -6.97 2.60 -9.30
CA THR A 48 -5.90 2.90 -8.34
C THR A 48 -5.04 1.65 -8.15
N THR A 49 -3.73 1.80 -8.39
CA THR A 49 -2.73 0.73 -8.22
C THR A 49 -1.71 1.06 -7.15
N GLU A 50 -1.49 2.35 -6.90
CA GLU A 50 -0.56 2.88 -5.92
C GLU A 50 -1.28 3.87 -5.00
N VAL A 51 -0.96 3.79 -3.72
CA VAL A 51 -1.53 4.61 -2.66
C VAL A 51 -0.41 5.04 -1.73
N VAL A 52 -0.60 6.16 -1.05
CA VAL A 52 0.31 6.63 0.00
C VAL A 52 -0.29 6.24 1.34
N LEU A 53 0.54 5.59 2.17
CA LEU A 53 0.18 5.20 3.51
C LEU A 53 0.14 6.45 4.41
N ALA A 54 -0.99 6.70 5.06
CA ALA A 54 -1.15 7.80 6.00
C ALA A 54 -0.78 7.38 7.44
N ASP A 55 -0.91 6.09 7.75
CA ASP A 55 -0.53 5.52 9.05
C ASP A 55 0.91 5.00 9.06
N ASP A 56 1.58 5.13 10.21
CA ASP A 56 2.94 4.62 10.42
C ASP A 56 2.98 3.10 10.65
N THR A 57 1.91 2.57 11.24
CA THR A 57 1.75 1.15 11.57
C THR A 57 0.33 0.68 11.25
N PRO A 58 0.13 -0.61 10.93
CA PRO A 58 -1.20 -1.19 10.84
C PRO A 58 -1.97 -1.01 12.15
N GLY A 59 -3.22 -0.58 12.06
CA GLY A 59 -4.08 -0.43 13.23
C GLY A 59 -4.51 -1.78 13.83
N PRO A 60 -5.21 -1.78 14.98
CA PRO A 60 -5.72 -3.00 15.61
C PRO A 60 -6.71 -3.77 14.72
N LEU A 61 -7.32 -3.08 13.75
CA LEU A 61 -8.20 -3.66 12.73
C LEU A 61 -7.43 -4.20 11.52
N LEU A 62 -6.10 -4.39 11.60
CA LEU A 62 -5.30 -4.91 10.49
C LEU A 62 -5.45 -4.10 9.19
N THR A 63 -5.78 -2.81 9.32
CA THR A 63 -5.95 -1.88 8.20
C THR A 63 -5.02 -0.69 8.33
N LEU A 64 -4.66 -0.14 7.18
CA LEU A 64 -3.91 1.12 7.05
C LEU A 64 -4.81 2.15 6.38
N ARG A 65 -4.79 3.38 6.90
CA ARG A 65 -5.32 4.52 6.14
C ARG A 65 -4.39 4.81 5.00
N VAL A 66 -4.97 4.88 3.81
CA VAL A 66 -4.26 5.18 2.59
C VAL A 66 -4.99 6.27 1.82
N HIS A 67 -4.27 7.02 1.02
CA HIS A 67 -4.84 7.96 0.08
C HIS A 67 -4.23 7.75 -1.31
N PRO A 68 -4.98 7.98 -2.40
CA PRO A 68 -4.41 7.90 -3.74
C PRO A 68 -3.27 8.92 -3.90
N VAL A 69 -2.30 8.57 -4.75
CA VAL A 69 -1.18 9.47 -5.07
C VAL A 69 -1.73 10.73 -5.73
N GLY A 70 -1.44 11.89 -5.13
CA GLY A 70 -1.89 13.19 -5.62
C GLY A 70 -3.20 13.72 -5.03
N ASP A 71 -3.94 12.93 -4.23
CA ASP A 71 -5.13 13.41 -3.53
C ASP A 71 -5.18 12.88 -2.08
N SER A 72 -4.59 13.66 -1.17
CA SER A 72 -4.58 13.36 0.26
C SER A 72 -5.91 13.63 0.97
N SER A 73 -6.89 14.19 0.27
CA SER A 73 -8.22 14.46 0.85
C SER A 73 -9.09 13.21 0.86
N LYS A 74 -8.80 12.25 -0.02
CA LYS A 74 -9.46 10.95 -0.06
C LYS A 74 -8.72 9.96 0.82
N VAL A 75 -9.38 9.48 1.87
CA VAL A 75 -8.83 8.47 2.76
C VAL A 75 -9.66 7.21 2.65
N ALA A 76 -9.00 6.10 2.37
CA ALA A 76 -9.57 4.77 2.36
C ALA A 76 -8.85 3.89 3.38
N PHE A 77 -9.53 2.83 3.84
CA PHE A 77 -8.95 1.82 4.71
C PHE A 77 -8.74 0.56 3.90
N VAL A 78 -7.52 0.05 3.90
CA VAL A 78 -7.15 -1.17 3.17
C VAL A 78 -6.42 -2.09 4.13
N ARG A 79 -6.70 -3.39 4.04
CA ARG A 79 -5.95 -4.37 4.84
C ARG A 79 -4.47 -4.35 4.51
N PHE A 80 -3.64 -4.46 5.55
CA PHE A 80 -2.18 -4.38 5.41
C PHE A 80 -1.63 -5.50 4.50
N ASP A 81 -2.24 -6.69 4.49
CA ASP A 81 -1.80 -7.83 3.68
C ASP A 81 -2.04 -7.65 2.17
N GLN A 82 -2.92 -6.71 1.81
CA GLN A 82 -3.23 -6.35 0.43
C GLN A 82 -2.31 -5.24 -0.12
N LEU A 83 -1.39 -4.75 0.71
CA LEU A 83 -0.48 -3.65 0.42
C LEU A 83 0.96 -4.15 0.44
N ALA A 84 1.76 -3.64 -0.48
CA ALA A 84 3.19 -3.86 -0.48
C ALA A 84 3.95 -2.54 -0.61
N VAL A 85 4.99 -2.35 0.19
CA VAL A 85 5.88 -1.19 0.09
C VAL A 85 7.13 -1.54 -0.71
N ARG A 86 7.73 -0.50 -1.31
CA ARG A 86 9.03 -0.63 -1.96
C ARG A 86 10.12 -0.71 -0.90
N SER A 87 10.89 -1.80 -0.91
CA SER A 87 12.12 -1.98 -0.13
C SER A 87 13.37 -1.86 -1.00
#